data_AF-A0A7S2J4F5-F1
#
_entry.id   AF-A0A7S2J4F5-F1
#
_cell.length_a   1.000
_cell.length_b   1.000
_cell.length_c   1.000
_cell.angle_alpha   90.00
_cell.angle_beta   90.00
_cell.angle_gamma   90.00
#
_symmetry.space_group_name_H-M   'P 1'
#
loop_
_entity.id
_entity.type
_entity.pdbx_description
1 polymer ?
#
loop_
_entity_poly.entity_id
_entity_poly.type
_entity_poly.pdbx_seq_one_letter_code
_entity_poly.pdbx_strand_id
1 'polypeptide(L)'
;ADGIWRGFCPCCKRPIEAALVAQPAPRCLGAAAGRYAYVAVLWGAKPEYCLGAMVLAKSLRQVGSKHDLVLMHTADHPPDVVSLMASSGWQTREVGTVFGARSLYGHSEPRFECVFTKLQALTLTEYEKVLLLDIDTLALHSLDGLFALPAPAAMARGPKHG
;
A
#
# COMPACT_ATOMS: atom_id res chain seq x y z
N ALA A 1 14.31 -4.42 -19.66
CA ALA A 1 13.84 -3.21 -18.95
C ALA A 1 14.97 -2.75 -18.04
N ASP A 2 15.41 -1.51 -18.17
CA ASP A 2 16.72 -1.04 -17.67
C ASP A 2 16.75 -0.80 -16.14
N GLY A 3 15.80 -1.36 -15.39
CA GLY A 3 15.69 -1.18 -13.93
C GLY A 3 15.30 0.25 -13.50
N ILE A 4 14.95 1.12 -14.45
CA ILE A 4 14.57 2.51 -14.21
C ILE A 4 13.05 2.63 -14.30
N TRP A 5 12.42 2.99 -13.19
CA TRP A 5 11.04 3.46 -13.15
C TRP A 5 10.99 4.93 -13.58
N ARG A 6 9.98 5.26 -14.39
CA ARG A 6 9.73 6.63 -14.86
C ARG A 6 8.31 7.04 -14.52
N GLY A 7 8.15 8.26 -14.04
CA GLY A 7 6.85 8.85 -13.77
C GLY A 7 6.93 10.36 -13.58
N PHE A 8 5.89 10.93 -12.99
CA PHE A 8 5.80 12.36 -12.75
C PHE A 8 5.60 12.65 -11.27
N CYS A 9 6.16 13.77 -10.79
CA CYS A 9 5.90 14.25 -9.45
C CYS A 9 4.40 14.57 -9.30
N PRO A 10 3.69 14.03 -8.31
CA PRO A 10 2.27 14.32 -8.13
C PRO A 10 2.02 15.79 -7.77
N CYS A 11 3.00 16.50 -7.20
CA CYS A 11 2.92 17.91 -6.81
C CYS A 11 3.20 18.86 -7.98
N CYS A 12 4.39 18.78 -8.59
CA CYS A 12 4.84 19.76 -9.58
C CYS A 12 4.84 19.24 -11.03
N LYS A 13 4.42 18.00 -11.27
CA LYS A 13 4.36 17.35 -12.59
C LYS A 13 5.70 17.28 -13.34
N ARG A 14 6.83 17.52 -12.66
CA ARG A 14 8.17 17.28 -13.20
C ARG A 14 8.42 15.79 -13.43
N PRO A 15 9.16 15.40 -14.48
CA PRO A 15 9.56 14.01 -14.67
C PRO A 15 10.45 13.57 -13.51
N ILE A 16 10.20 12.35 -13.03
CA ILE A 16 11.00 11.65 -12.03
C ILE A 16 11.47 10.35 -12.66
N GLU A 17 12.77 10.13 -12.60
CA GLU A 17 13.36 8.81 -12.84
C GLU A 17 13.83 8.26 -11.50
N ALA A 18 13.45 7.02 -11.20
CA ALA A 18 13.89 6.31 -10.02
C ALA A 18 14.49 4.98 -10.44
N ALA A 19 15.74 4.73 -10.04
CA ALA A 19 16.37 3.42 -10.17
C ALA A 19 16.33 2.71 -8.83
N LEU A 20 16.13 1.38 -8.85
CA LEU A 20 16.35 0.55 -7.67
C LEU A 20 17.82 0.63 -7.28
N VAL A 21 18.11 1.30 -6.17
CA VAL A 21 19.40 1.13 -5.49
C VAL A 21 19.26 -0.15 -4.67
N ALA A 22 20.21 -1.08 -4.83
CA ALA A 22 20.23 -2.34 -4.09
C ALA A 22 19.99 -2.07 -2.60
N GLN A 23 18.81 -2.44 -2.11
CA GLN A 23 18.59 -2.51 -0.68
C GLN A 23 19.29 -3.78 -0.18
N PRO A 24 19.78 -3.80 1.08
CA PRO A 24 20.15 -5.06 1.70
C PRO A 24 19.00 -6.04 1.50
N ALA A 25 19.34 -7.29 1.17
CA ALA A 25 18.38 -8.31 0.78
C ALA A 25 17.12 -8.21 1.65
N PRO A 26 15.91 -8.23 1.07
CA PRO A 26 14.72 -8.36 1.88
C PRO A 26 15.01 -9.52 2.82
N ARG A 27 14.85 -9.31 4.13
CA ARG A 27 14.88 -10.44 5.05
C ARG A 27 13.86 -11.40 4.49
N CYS A 28 14.32 -12.50 3.92
CA CYS A 28 13.51 -13.68 3.73
C CYS A 28 13.07 -14.02 5.15
N LEU A 29 11.91 -13.49 5.55
CA LEU A 29 11.17 -14.02 6.66
C LEU A 29 10.62 -15.33 6.14
N GLY A 30 11.51 -16.33 6.04
CA GLY A 30 11.08 -17.70 5.82
C GLY A 30 10.06 -18.03 6.89
N ALA A 31 8.91 -18.56 6.49
CA ALA A 31 7.85 -19.14 7.33
C ALA A 31 7.83 -18.64 8.78
N ALA A 32 7.75 -17.33 8.95
CA ALA A 32 7.46 -16.68 10.22
C ALA A 32 6.57 -15.52 9.85
N ALA A 33 5.32 -15.85 9.50
CA ALA A 33 4.27 -14.87 9.36
C ALA A 33 4.30 -14.04 10.64
N GLY A 34 4.75 -12.78 10.54
CA GLY A 34 4.56 -11.86 11.64
C GLY A 34 3.06 -11.86 11.95
N ARG A 35 2.66 -11.84 13.23
CA ARG A 35 1.23 -11.84 13.59
C ARG A 35 0.46 -10.67 12.97
N TYR A 36 1.19 -9.63 12.52
CA TYR A 36 0.64 -8.39 12.01
C TYR A 36 1.28 -7.97 10.68
N ALA A 37 0.51 -7.24 9.87
CA ALA A 37 0.98 -6.66 8.62
C ALA A 37 0.49 -5.21 8.44
N TYR A 38 1.35 -4.38 7.84
CA TYR A 38 0.94 -3.14 7.19
C TYR A 38 0.51 -3.47 5.76
N VAL A 39 -0.68 -3.01 5.38
CA VAL A 39 -1.29 -3.35 4.10
C VAL A 39 -1.52 -2.09 3.29
N ALA A 40 -1.17 -2.11 2.01
CA ALA A 40 -1.58 -1.11 1.04
C ALA A 40 -2.25 -1.81 -0.15
N VAL A 41 -3.17 -1.12 -0.84
CA VAL A 41 -3.91 -1.66 -1.98
C VAL A 41 -3.81 -0.72 -3.17
N LEU A 42 -3.38 -1.24 -4.31
CA LEU A 42 -3.30 -0.52 -5.58
C LEU A 42 -4.32 -1.06 -6.59
N TRP A 43 -4.94 -0.15 -7.32
CA TRP A 43 -5.76 -0.46 -8.48
C TRP A 43 -5.54 0.60 -9.56
N GLY A 44 -5.68 0.22 -10.82
CA GLY A 44 -5.41 1.11 -11.95
C GLY A 44 -3.93 1.12 -12.33
N ALA A 45 -3.65 1.23 -13.63
CA ALA A 45 -2.30 1.25 -14.19
C ALA A 45 -1.55 2.59 -14.06
N LYS A 46 -1.93 3.48 -13.13
CA LYS A 46 -1.29 4.80 -13.01
C LYS A 46 0.09 4.67 -12.34
N PRO A 47 1.18 5.06 -13.01
CA PRO A 47 2.53 4.93 -12.44
C PRO A 47 2.70 5.70 -11.14
N GLU A 48 2.04 6.85 -10.98
CA GLU A 48 2.15 7.74 -9.80
C GLU A 48 1.87 7.01 -8.47
N TYR A 49 1.03 5.96 -8.48
CA TYR A 49 0.73 5.16 -7.29
C TYR A 49 1.91 4.31 -6.81
N CYS A 50 2.80 3.92 -7.72
CA CYS A 50 4.02 3.17 -7.41
C CYS A 50 4.94 3.98 -6.51
N LEU A 51 5.09 5.29 -6.77
CA LEU A 51 5.96 6.15 -5.99
C LEU A 51 5.49 6.26 -4.53
N GLY A 52 4.18 6.44 -4.32
CA GLY A 52 3.59 6.46 -2.97
C GLY A 52 3.84 5.16 -2.21
N ALA A 53 3.60 4.01 -2.85
CA ALA A 53 3.86 2.70 -2.27
C ALA A 53 5.35 2.49 -1.90
N MET A 54 6.29 2.92 -2.75
CA MET A 54 7.73 2.84 -2.47
C MET A 54 8.13 3.71 -1.27
N VAL A 55 7.62 4.95 -1.23
CA VAL A 55 7.87 5.89 -0.13
C VAL A 55 7.30 5.35 1.19
N LEU A 56 6.08 4.82 1.17
CA LEU A 56 5.43 4.22 2.33
C LEU A 56 6.27 3.06 2.90
N ALA A 57 6.64 2.08 2.06
CA ALA A 57 7.48 0.96 2.49
C ALA A 57 8.82 1.42 3.08
N LYS A 58 9.48 2.38 2.42
CA LYS A 58 10.73 2.95 2.92
C LYS A 58 10.55 3.63 4.27
N SER A 59 9.50 4.44 4.45
CA SER A 59 9.24 5.15 5.70
C SER A 59 8.95 4.20 6.86
N LEU A 60 8.14 3.15 6.65
CA LEU A 60 7.86 2.12 7.66
C LEU A 60 9.13 1.37 8.09
N ARG A 61 10.01 1.06 7.15
CA ARG A 61 11.32 0.46 7.46
C ARG A 61 12.23 1.41 8.21
N GLN A 62 12.27 2.69 7.84
CA GLN A 62 13.09 3.70 8.50
C GLN A 62 12.70 3.93 9.96
N VAL A 63 11.42 3.83 10.30
CA VAL A 63 10.95 3.92 11.70
C VAL A 63 11.12 2.62 12.48
N GLY A 64 11.76 1.60 11.90
CA GLY A 64 12.15 0.36 12.59
C GLY A 64 11.04 -0.69 12.73
N SER A 65 9.95 -0.59 11.95
CA SER A 65 8.89 -1.60 11.94
C SER A 65 9.44 -2.98 11.57
N LYS A 66 8.96 -4.01 12.28
CA LYS A 66 9.32 -5.43 12.08
C LYS A 66 8.18 -6.24 11.47
N HIS A 67 7.03 -5.62 11.22
CA HIS A 67 5.84 -6.28 10.70
C HIS A 67 5.90 -6.43 9.18
N ASP A 68 5.14 -7.37 8.66
CA ASP A 68 5.09 -7.63 7.23
C ASP A 68 4.55 -6.41 6.48
N LEU A 69 5.06 -6.18 5.28
CA LEU A 69 4.55 -5.18 4.35
C LEU A 69 3.86 -5.92 3.23
N VAL A 70 2.53 -5.85 3.14
CA VAL A 70 1.74 -6.53 2.10
C VAL A 70 1.17 -5.49 1.14
N LEU A 71 1.44 -5.65 -0.15
CA LEU A 71 0.87 -4.82 -1.20
C LEU A 71 -0.09 -5.64 -2.04
N MET A 72 -1.38 -5.35 -1.93
CA MET A 72 -2.39 -5.98 -2.77
C MET A 72 -2.55 -5.16 -4.05
N HIS A 73 -2.60 -5.81 -5.21
CA HIS A 73 -2.78 -5.13 -6.49
C HIS A 73 -3.75 -5.87 -7.39
N THR A 74 -4.42 -5.15 -8.29
CA THR A 74 -5.22 -5.76 -9.36
C THR A 74 -4.34 -6.23 -10.52
N ALA A 75 -4.88 -7.12 -11.36
CA ALA A 75 -4.17 -7.75 -12.49
C ALA A 75 -3.78 -6.76 -13.62
N ASP A 76 -4.26 -5.52 -13.55
CA ASP A 76 -3.95 -4.45 -14.50
C ASP A 76 -2.57 -3.81 -14.28
N HIS A 77 -1.86 -4.18 -13.22
CA HIS A 77 -0.51 -3.71 -12.95
C HIS A 77 0.52 -4.44 -13.83
N PRO A 78 1.35 -3.71 -14.59
CA PRO A 78 2.42 -4.31 -15.38
C PRO A 78 3.40 -5.16 -14.54
N PRO A 79 3.94 -6.28 -15.08
CA PRO A 79 4.85 -7.15 -14.34
C PRO A 79 6.12 -6.47 -13.80
N ASP A 80 6.63 -5.47 -14.51
CA ASP A 80 7.77 -4.64 -14.09
C ASP A 80 7.42 -3.77 -12.88
N VAL A 81 6.19 -3.26 -12.81
CA VAL A 81 5.68 -2.54 -11.62
C VAL A 81 5.58 -3.49 -10.42
N VAL A 82 5.04 -4.69 -10.60
CA VAL A 82 4.94 -5.69 -9.51
C VAL A 82 6.35 -6.04 -9.01
N SER A 83 7.29 -6.28 -9.93
CA SER A 83 8.69 -6.56 -9.61
C SER A 83 9.36 -5.40 -8.85
N LEU A 84 9.05 -4.15 -9.24
CA LEU A 84 9.54 -2.96 -8.57
C LEU A 84 9.00 -2.84 -7.14
N MET A 85 7.71 -3.14 -6.92
CA MET A 85 7.10 -3.12 -5.59
C MET A 85 7.71 -4.18 -4.68
N ALA A 86 7.90 -5.40 -5.20
CA ALA A 86 8.58 -6.47 -4.48
C ALA A 86 10.00 -6.07 -4.07
N SER A 87 10.76 -5.51 -5.02
CA SER A 87 12.13 -5.01 -4.78
C SER A 87 12.18 -3.86 -3.78
N SER A 88 11.11 -3.06 -3.68
CA SER A 88 10.97 -1.96 -2.72
C SER A 88 10.61 -2.43 -1.31
N GLY A 89 10.29 -3.72 -1.16
CA GLY A 89 10.10 -4.35 0.13
C GLY A 89 8.72 -4.87 0.44
N TRP A 90 7.80 -4.78 -0.52
CA TRP A 90 6.45 -5.31 -0.39
C TRP A 90 6.41 -6.81 -0.67
N GLN A 91 5.58 -7.53 0.06
CA GLN A 91 5.06 -8.83 -0.33
C GLN A 91 3.84 -8.58 -1.22
N THR A 92 4.01 -8.73 -2.53
CA THR A 92 2.96 -8.42 -3.50
C THR A 92 1.93 -9.54 -3.59
N ARG A 93 0.65 -9.19 -3.65
CA ARG A 93 -0.47 -10.13 -3.79
C ARG A 93 -1.46 -9.63 -4.82
N GLU A 94 -1.66 -10.42 -5.87
CA GLU A 94 -2.70 -10.11 -6.84
C GLU A 94 -4.08 -10.43 -6.24
N VAL A 95 -5.04 -9.53 -6.43
CA VAL A 95 -6.44 -9.70 -6.00
C VAL A 95 -7.43 -9.21 -7.06
N GLY A 96 -8.65 -9.73 -7.00
CA GLY A 96 -9.75 -9.27 -7.84
C GLY A 96 -10.22 -7.87 -7.47
N THR A 97 -10.57 -7.08 -8.48
CA THR A 97 -11.22 -5.77 -8.32
C THR A 97 -12.58 -5.93 -7.64
N VAL A 98 -12.87 -5.07 -6.66
CA VAL A 98 -14.18 -5.03 -6.00
C VAL A 98 -14.90 -3.75 -6.40
N PHE A 99 -16.05 -3.92 -7.05
CA PHE A 99 -16.93 -2.81 -7.44
C PHE A 99 -17.98 -2.56 -6.38
N GLY A 100 -18.24 -1.28 -6.10
CA GLY A 100 -19.32 -0.89 -5.19
C GLY A 100 -20.70 -1.08 -5.81
N ALA A 101 -21.73 -1.20 -4.97
CA ALA A 101 -23.11 -1.07 -5.42
C ALA A 101 -23.36 0.37 -5.88
N ARG A 102 -23.38 0.59 -7.20
CA ARG A 102 -23.48 1.93 -7.82
C ARG A 102 -24.70 2.74 -7.35
N SER A 103 -25.77 2.06 -6.94
CA SER A 103 -26.96 2.70 -6.36
C SER A 103 -26.73 3.34 -4.99
N LEU A 104 -25.73 2.88 -4.23
CA LEU A 104 -25.40 3.36 -2.88
C LEU A 104 -24.23 4.34 -2.86
N TYR A 105 -23.52 4.51 -3.99
CA TYR A 105 -22.33 5.35 -4.08
C TYR A 105 -22.43 6.27 -5.30
N GLY A 106 -22.93 7.49 -5.05
CA GLY A 106 -23.19 8.52 -6.07
C GLY A 106 -21.99 9.38 -6.44
N HIS A 107 -20.76 8.89 -6.26
CA HIS A 107 -19.57 9.64 -6.65
C HIS A 107 -19.30 9.48 -8.15
N SER A 108 -19.35 10.59 -8.88
CA SER A 108 -19.06 10.65 -10.32
C SER A 108 -17.57 10.64 -10.66
N GLU A 109 -16.69 10.53 -9.67
CA GLU A 109 -15.24 10.57 -9.85
C GLU A 109 -14.69 9.18 -10.20
N PRO A 110 -14.15 8.97 -11.41
CA PRO A 110 -13.67 7.65 -11.85
C PRO A 110 -12.59 7.03 -10.94
N ARG A 111 -11.83 7.86 -10.20
CA ARG A 111 -10.78 7.37 -9.29
C ARG A 111 -11.31 6.53 -8.12
N PHE A 112 -12.59 6.68 -7.76
CA PHE A 112 -13.20 5.95 -6.63
C PHE A 112 -14.02 4.73 -7.06
N GLU A 113 -14.11 4.43 -8.35
CA GLU A 113 -14.93 3.31 -8.87
C GLU A 113 -14.56 1.95 -8.26
N CYS A 114 -13.26 1.76 -8.00
CA CYS A 114 -12.72 0.52 -7.44
C CYS A 114 -12.25 0.66 -5.98
N VAL A 115 -12.70 1.70 -5.25
CA VAL A 115 -12.24 1.98 -3.86
C VAL A 115 -12.51 0.82 -2.91
N PHE A 116 -13.57 0.04 -3.15
CA PHE A 116 -13.91 -1.14 -2.36
C PHE A 116 -12.88 -2.28 -2.50
N THR A 117 -11.99 -2.23 -3.48
CA THR A 117 -10.87 -3.19 -3.60
C THR A 117 -9.99 -3.15 -2.36
N LYS A 118 -9.94 -2.03 -1.63
CA LYS A 118 -9.30 -1.94 -0.30
C LYS A 118 -9.81 -2.97 0.71
N LEU A 119 -11.08 -3.39 0.60
CA LEU A 119 -11.67 -4.40 1.50
C LEU A 119 -11.06 -5.79 1.31
N GLN A 120 -10.33 -6.04 0.22
CA GLN A 120 -9.57 -7.28 0.05
C GLN A 120 -8.57 -7.49 1.20
N ALA A 121 -8.14 -6.42 1.90
CA ALA A 121 -7.31 -6.54 3.10
C ALA A 121 -7.94 -7.42 4.19
N LEU A 122 -9.27 -7.53 4.25
CA LEU A 122 -9.98 -8.41 5.20
C LEU A 122 -9.84 -9.91 4.86
N THR A 123 -9.35 -10.26 3.66
CA THR A 123 -9.10 -11.65 3.25
C THR A 123 -7.76 -12.20 3.75
N LEU A 124 -6.92 -11.34 4.33
CA LEU A 124 -5.59 -11.68 4.84
C LEU A 124 -5.66 -12.42 6.18
N THR A 125 -6.35 -13.56 6.18
CA THR A 125 -6.69 -14.36 7.39
C THR A 125 -5.51 -15.08 8.03
N GLU A 126 -4.34 -15.10 7.41
CA GLU A 126 -3.11 -15.57 8.04
C GLU A 126 -2.53 -14.58 9.06
N TYR A 127 -3.00 -13.33 9.07
CA TYR A 127 -2.60 -12.32 10.04
C TYR A 127 -3.65 -12.19 11.14
N GLU A 128 -3.21 -12.03 12.38
CA GLU A 128 -4.07 -11.75 13.54
C GLU A 128 -4.70 -10.36 13.42
N LYS A 129 -3.95 -9.39 12.86
CA LYS A 129 -4.41 -8.02 12.63
C LYS A 129 -3.65 -7.37 11.49
N VAL A 130 -4.36 -6.60 10.67
CA VAL A 130 -3.78 -5.79 9.61
C VAL A 130 -4.01 -4.31 9.86
N LEU A 131 -3.05 -3.49 9.44
CA LEU A 131 -3.17 -2.03 9.44
C LEU A 131 -3.16 -1.56 7.99
N LEU A 132 -4.35 -1.27 7.47
CA LEU A 132 -4.52 -0.74 6.12
C LEU A 132 -4.11 0.73 6.09
N LEU A 133 -3.14 1.06 5.23
CA LEU A 133 -2.63 2.41 5.02
C LEU A 133 -2.81 2.82 3.56
N ASP A 134 -3.15 4.08 3.35
CA ASP A 134 -3.15 4.67 2.02
C ASP A 134 -1.71 5.00 1.61
N ILE A 135 -1.42 4.89 0.31
CA ILE A 135 -0.09 5.14 -0.26
C ILE A 135 0.34 6.62 -0.25
N ASP A 136 -0.56 7.52 0.14
CA ASP A 136 -0.27 8.92 0.45
C ASP A 136 0.08 9.14 1.93
N THR A 137 0.26 8.06 2.71
CA THR A 137 0.72 8.10 4.09
C THR A 137 2.24 8.04 4.17
N LEU A 138 2.82 8.79 5.11
CA LEU A 138 4.24 8.77 5.44
C LEU A 138 4.43 8.49 6.93
N ALA A 139 5.14 7.40 7.26
CA ALA A 139 5.44 7.08 8.65
C ALA A 139 6.63 7.92 9.15
N LEU A 140 6.39 8.82 10.10
CA LEU A 140 7.42 9.65 10.75
C LEU A 140 7.94 9.01 12.05
N HIS A 141 7.14 8.15 12.68
CA HIS A 141 7.45 7.38 13.87
C HIS A 141 6.88 5.96 13.74
N SER A 142 7.29 5.03 14.60
CA SER A 142 6.74 3.68 14.61
C SER A 142 5.23 3.73 14.88
N LEU A 143 4.48 2.99 14.06
CA LEU A 143 3.03 2.84 14.17
C LEU A 143 2.65 1.52 14.87
N ASP A 144 3.63 0.74 15.34
CA ASP A 144 3.42 -0.64 15.81
C ASP A 144 2.47 -0.69 17.03
N GLY A 145 2.45 0.36 17.84
CA GLY A 145 1.52 0.48 18.97
C GLY A 145 0.04 0.44 18.57
N LEU A 146 -0.30 0.78 17.32
CA LEU A 146 -1.67 0.70 16.81
C LEU A 146 -2.20 -0.73 16.73
N PHE A 147 -1.32 -1.74 16.61
CA PHE A 147 -1.74 -3.15 16.64
C PHE A 147 -2.27 -3.59 18.02
N ALA A 148 -2.03 -2.82 19.08
CA ALA A 148 -2.61 -3.10 20.41
C ALA A 148 -4.07 -2.64 20.54
N LEU A 149 -4.56 -1.77 19.65
CA LEU A 149 -5.94 -1.26 19.71
C LEU A 149 -6.95 -2.35 19.29
N PRO A 150 -8.17 -2.38 19.87
CA PRO A 150 -9.23 -3.28 19.42
C PRO A 150 -9.67 -2.90 18.00
N ALA A 151 -9.83 -3.90 17.13
CA ALA A 151 -10.33 -3.69 15.78
C ALA A 151 -11.88 -3.65 15.77
N PRO A 152 -12.52 -2.83 14.92
CA PRO A 152 -11.90 -1.83 14.04
C PRO A 152 -11.46 -0.57 14.81
N ALA A 153 -10.28 -0.05 14.47
CA ALA A 153 -9.77 1.23 14.96
C ALA A 153 -9.39 2.13 13.78
N ALA A 154 -9.85 3.37 13.79
CA ALA A 154 -9.51 4.37 12.78
C ALA A 154 -9.50 5.77 13.40
N MET A 155 -8.69 6.67 12.85
CA MET A 155 -8.76 8.09 13.19
C MET A 155 -9.90 8.74 12.41
N ALA A 156 -10.94 9.18 13.12
CA ALA A 156 -11.95 10.03 12.53
C ALA A 156 -11.35 11.42 12.24
N ARG A 157 -11.26 11.80 10.96
CA ARG A 157 -11.04 13.20 10.57
C ARG A 157 -12.37 13.80 10.13
N GLY A 158 -12.80 14.85 10.81
CA GLY A 158 -14.04 15.59 10.57
C GLY A 158 -14.20 16.69 11.62
N PRO A 159 -15.15 17.63 11.46
CA PRO A 159 -15.39 18.65 12.46
C PRO A 159 -15.73 17.97 13.79
N LYS A 160 -14.95 18.27 14.83
CA LYS A 160 -15.32 17.90 16.20
C LYS A 160 -16.64 18.59 16.49
N HIS A 161 -17.73 17.84 16.54
CA HIS A 161 -18.98 18.38 17.08
C HIS A 161 -18.69 18.61 18.57
N GLY A 162 -18.77 19.88 18.98
CA GLY A 162 -18.75 20.28 20.38
C GLY A 162 -20.05 19.91 21.08
#